data_AF-A0A1B6MK78-F1
#
_entry.id   AF-A0A1B6MK78-F1
#
_cell.length_a   1.000
_cell.length_b   1.000
_cell.length_c   1.000
_cell.angle_alpha   90.00
_cell.angle_beta   90.00
_cell.angle_gamma   90.00
#
_symmetry.space_group_name_H-M   'P 1'
#
loop_
_entity.id
_entity.type
_entity.pdbx_description
1 polymer ?
#
loop_
_entity_poly.entity_id
_entity_poly.type
_entity_poly.pdbx_seq_one_letter_code
_entity_poly.pdbx_strand_id
1 'polypeptide(L)'
;CVTRAAVAEIPTAPCHTKSADFDQCLLGAFRENIPKLSKSGVSELGLAPFDPLYVAHLLITYNGTDIQAKSSVKNSFTHGLRNVQILGIRTNLEDPEKQVIEGDIF
;
A
#
# COMPACT_ATOMS: atom_id res chain seq x y z
N CYS A 1 -26.55 -4.17 15.18
CA CYS A 1 -25.17 -3.74 15.49
C CYS A 1 -24.74 -2.72 14.44
N VAL A 2 -24.60 -1.45 14.81
CA VAL A 2 -23.99 -0.46 13.93
C VAL A 2 -22.48 -0.63 14.11
N THR A 3 -21.82 -1.27 13.15
CA THR A 3 -20.36 -1.29 13.08
C THR A 3 -19.91 0.17 12.90
N ARG A 4 -19.33 0.76 13.93
CA ARG A 4 -18.57 2.01 13.77
C ARG A 4 -17.46 1.70 12.76
N ALA A 5 -17.42 2.42 11.65
CA ALA A 5 -16.24 2.45 10.81
C ALA A 5 -15.06 2.84 11.70
N ALA A 6 -13.99 2.04 11.70
CA ALA A 6 -12.76 2.44 12.34
C ALA A 6 -12.19 3.60 11.53
N VAL A 7 -12.08 4.77 12.16
CA VAL A 7 -11.48 5.96 11.56
C VAL A 7 -10.09 6.09 12.16
N ALA A 8 -9.07 5.93 11.33
CA ALA A 8 -7.71 6.32 11.69
C ALA A 8 -7.46 7.74 11.20
N GLU A 9 -6.99 8.60 12.09
CA GLU A 9 -6.49 9.91 11.70
C GLU A 9 -5.05 9.74 11.22
N ILE A 10 -4.87 9.71 9.89
CA ILE A 10 -3.54 9.82 9.29
C ILE A 10 -3.16 11.30 9.37
N PRO A 11 -2.04 11.67 10.01
CA PRO A 11 -1.67 13.07 10.25
C PRO A 11 -1.16 13.71 8.96
N THR A 12 -2.07 13.98 8.03
CA THR A 12 -1.81 14.57 6.72
C THR A 12 -3.02 15.39 6.28
N ALA A 13 -2.75 16.49 5.59
CA ALA A 13 -3.81 17.32 5.06
C ALA A 13 -4.67 16.50 4.06
N PRO A 14 -6.01 16.57 4.16
CA PRO A 14 -6.87 15.82 3.25
C PRO A 14 -6.75 16.36 1.82
N CYS A 15 -6.73 15.46 0.83
CA CYS A 15 -6.73 15.82 -0.59
C CYS A 15 -8.17 15.99 -1.10
N HIS A 16 -8.45 17.15 -1.71
CA HIS A 16 -9.77 17.44 -2.27
C HIS A 16 -9.91 16.84 -3.67
N THR A 17 -10.83 15.88 -3.83
CA THR A 17 -11.02 15.10 -5.08
C THR A 17 -11.42 15.93 -6.31
N LYS A 18 -11.93 17.15 -6.10
CA LYS A 18 -12.31 18.08 -7.17
C LYS A 18 -11.21 19.09 -7.50
N SER A 19 -10.08 19.03 -6.81
CA SER A 19 -8.98 19.95 -7.02
C SER A 19 -8.16 19.55 -8.24
N ALA A 20 -7.66 20.54 -8.98
CA ALA A 20 -6.81 20.30 -10.15
C ALA A 20 -5.43 19.69 -9.79
N ASP A 21 -5.03 19.80 -8.52
CA ASP A 21 -3.77 19.26 -7.98
C ASP A 21 -3.96 17.97 -7.16
N PHE A 22 -5.11 17.30 -7.27
CA PHE A 22 -5.44 16.11 -6.47
C PHE A 22 -4.36 15.03 -6.53
N ASP A 23 -3.87 14.70 -7.73
CA ASP A 23 -2.80 13.71 -7.92
C ASP A 23 -1.50 14.09 -7.21
N GLN A 24 -1.14 15.39 -7.22
CA GLN A 24 0.06 15.89 -6.56
C GLN A 24 -0.08 15.91 -5.04
N CYS A 25 -1.27 16.28 -4.55
CA CYS A 25 -1.60 16.16 -3.13
C CYS A 25 -1.46 14.71 -2.66
N LEU A 26 -2.04 13.77 -3.41
CA LEU A 26 -2.01 12.36 -3.07
C LEU A 26 -0.57 11.81 -3.12
N LEU A 27 0.22 12.19 -4.12
CA LEU A 27 1.64 11.86 -4.20
C LEU A 27 2.42 12.32 -2.97
N GLY A 28 2.20 13.56 -2.52
CA GLY A 28 2.78 14.10 -1.29
C GLY A 28 2.35 13.28 -0.06
N ALA A 29 1.06 12.99 0.06
CA ALA A 29 0.51 12.20 1.15
C ALA A 29 1.13 10.79 1.22
N PHE A 30 1.27 10.08 0.11
CA PHE A 30 1.89 8.76 0.13
C PHE A 30 3.38 8.82 0.47
N ARG A 31 4.14 9.76 -0.10
CA ARG A 31 5.58 9.93 0.20
C ARG A 31 5.82 10.26 1.67
N GLU A 32 4.95 11.04 2.27
CA GLU A 32 5.04 11.38 3.69
C GLU A 32 4.66 10.19 4.59
N ASN A 33 3.60 9.46 4.26
CA ASN A 33 3.02 8.49 5.17
C ASN A 33 3.58 7.08 5.04
N ILE A 34 3.99 6.62 3.86
CA ILE A 34 4.52 5.26 3.72
C ILE A 34 5.68 4.98 4.70
N PRO A 35 6.70 5.86 4.83
CA PRO A 35 7.80 5.61 5.77
C PRO A 35 7.37 5.58 7.24
N LYS A 36 6.32 6.35 7.60
CA LYS A 36 5.79 6.42 8.97
C LYS A 36 4.98 5.15 9.27
N LEU A 37 4.02 4.85 8.40
CA LEU A 37 3.06 3.76 8.56
C LEU A 37 3.70 2.38 8.38
N SER A 38 4.79 2.27 7.60
CA SER A 38 5.50 0.99 7.43
C SER A 38 6.04 0.45 8.74
N LYS A 39 6.46 1.33 9.65
CA LYS A 39 7.05 0.95 10.93
C LYS A 39 6.01 0.79 12.04
N SER A 40 5.01 1.67 12.09
CA SER A 40 4.01 1.68 13.17
C SER A 40 2.79 0.83 12.86
N GLY A 41 2.52 0.56 11.58
CA GLY A 41 1.19 0.15 11.15
C GLY A 41 0.15 1.25 11.40
N VAL A 42 -1.12 0.86 11.33
CA VAL A 42 -2.30 1.62 11.74
C VAL A 42 -3.23 0.68 12.49
N SER A 43 -3.08 0.62 13.82
CA SER A 43 -3.80 -0.32 14.69
C SER A 43 -5.32 -0.22 14.59
N GLU A 44 -5.82 0.99 14.43
CA GLU A 44 -7.24 1.32 14.29
C GLU A 44 -7.84 0.65 13.05
N LEU A 45 -7.05 0.52 11.97
CA LEU A 45 -7.45 -0.15 10.73
C LEU A 45 -7.02 -1.62 10.68
N GLY A 46 -6.42 -2.15 11.75
CA GLY A 46 -5.83 -3.49 11.75
C GLY A 46 -4.63 -3.63 10.83
N LEU A 47 -4.03 -2.53 10.38
CA LEU A 47 -2.86 -2.54 9.53
C LEU A 47 -1.62 -2.78 10.41
N ALA A 48 -1.02 -3.95 10.30
CA ALA A 48 0.24 -4.24 10.98
C ALA A 48 1.40 -3.43 10.36
N PRO A 49 2.51 -3.24 11.09
CA PRO A 49 3.77 -2.84 10.49
C PRO A 49 4.10 -3.73 9.28
N PHE A 50 4.54 -3.10 8.19
CA PHE A 50 4.87 -3.77 6.94
C PHE A 50 6.32 -3.54 6.49
N ASP A 51 7.16 -2.94 7.34
CA ASP A 51 8.61 -2.99 7.17
C ASP A 51 9.31 -3.15 8.55
N PRO A 52 9.73 -4.38 8.92
CA PRO A 52 9.70 -5.59 8.09
C PRO A 52 8.29 -6.17 7.88
N LEU A 53 7.99 -6.61 6.66
CA LEU A 53 6.80 -7.40 6.35
C LEU A 53 7.05 -8.86 6.72
N TYR A 54 6.32 -9.35 7.72
CA TYR A 54 6.35 -10.76 8.11
C TYR A 54 5.32 -11.58 7.33
N VAL A 55 5.79 -12.68 6.72
CA VAL A 55 4.92 -13.67 6.07
C VAL A 55 5.26 -15.05 6.62
N ALA A 56 4.29 -15.67 7.30
CA ALA A 56 4.48 -16.95 7.97
C ALA A 56 4.76 -18.10 6.97
N HIS A 57 4.06 -18.11 5.84
CA HIS A 57 4.25 -19.12 4.80
C HIS A 57 3.95 -18.53 3.42
N LEU A 58 4.96 -18.50 2.56
CA LEU A 58 4.86 -18.10 1.16
C LEU A 58 5.08 -19.33 0.27
N LEU A 59 4.10 -19.64 -0.57
CA LEU A 59 4.18 -20.69 -1.57
C LEU A 59 4.34 -20.05 -2.95
N ILE A 60 5.44 -20.36 -3.62
CA ILE A 60 5.74 -19.84 -4.95
C ILE A 60 5.66 -21.02 -5.92
N THR A 61 4.77 -20.93 -6.90
CA THR A 61 4.67 -21.89 -7.99
C THR A 61 5.13 -21.22 -9.27
N TYR A 62 6.21 -21.73 -9.85
CA TYR A 62 6.72 -21.31 -11.14
C TYR A 62 6.41 -22.39 -12.17
N ASN A 63 5.64 -22.02 -13.19
CA ASN A 63 5.28 -22.89 -14.30
C ASN A 63 5.81 -22.27 -15.59
N GLY A 64 7.09 -22.52 -15.89
CA GLY A 64 7.66 -22.22 -17.20
C GLY A 64 7.35 -23.34 -18.20
N THR A 65 7.57 -23.05 -19.49
CA THR A 65 7.35 -24.02 -20.58
C THR A 65 8.19 -25.28 -20.41
N ASP A 66 9.47 -25.12 -20.02
CA ASP A 66 10.43 -26.22 -19.90
C ASP A 66 10.79 -26.57 -18.45
N ILE A 67 10.50 -25.69 -17.49
CA ILE A 67 10.85 -25.85 -16.07
C ILE A 67 9.62 -25.56 -15.21
N GLN A 68 9.28 -26.51 -14.37
CA GLN A 68 8.29 -26.36 -13.30
C GLN A 68 8.99 -26.41 -11.95
N ALA A 69 8.72 -25.44 -11.07
CA ALA A 69 9.30 -25.38 -9.75
C ALA A 69 8.25 -24.97 -8.71
N LYS A 70 8.34 -25.56 -7.52
CA LYS A 70 7.56 -25.19 -6.34
C LYS A 70 8.50 -24.86 -5.21
N SER A 71 8.34 -23.69 -4.61
CA SER A 71 9.11 -23.24 -3.46
C SER A 71 8.18 -22.92 -2.30
N SER A 72 8.66 -23.21 -1.09
CA SER A 72 7.96 -22.96 0.16
C SER A 72 8.89 -22.22 1.09
N VAL A 73 8.62 -20.94 1.34
CA VAL A 73 9.38 -20.11 2.27
C VAL A 73 8.56 -19.94 3.54
N LYS A 74 9.16 -20.20 4.71
CA LYS A 74 8.50 -20.04 6.01
C LYS A 74 9.18 -18.95 6.82
N ASN A 75 8.39 -18.24 7.63
CA ASN A 75 8.84 -17.19 8.55
C ASN A 75 9.73 -16.15 7.86
N SER A 76 9.32 -15.66 6.69
CA SER A 76 10.08 -14.67 5.94
C SER A 76 9.82 -13.26 6.46
N PHE A 77 10.89 -12.46 6.49
CA PHE A 77 10.85 -11.04 6.79
C PHE A 77 11.37 -10.28 5.56
N THR A 78 10.52 -9.46 4.96
CA THR A 78 10.90 -8.60 3.83
C THR A 78 11.16 -7.19 4.33
N HIS A 79 12.29 -6.61 3.95
CA HIS A 79 12.72 -5.28 4.37
C HIS A 79 12.78 -4.33 3.19
N GLY A 80 12.64 -3.03 3.46
CA GLY A 80 12.89 -1.96 2.48
C GLY A 80 11.64 -1.34 1.85
N LEU A 81 10.45 -1.86 2.16
CA LEU A 81 9.17 -1.29 1.70
C LEU A 81 8.95 0.16 2.16
N ARG A 82 9.53 0.56 3.29
CA ARG A 82 9.49 1.95 3.77
C ARG A 82 10.26 2.93 2.88
N ASN A 83 11.19 2.42 2.06
CA ASN A 83 12.08 3.22 1.21
C ASN A 83 11.60 3.29 -0.23
N VAL A 84 10.41 2.74 -0.54
CA VAL A 84 9.86 2.77 -1.90
C VAL A 84 9.72 4.21 -2.38
N GLN A 85 10.18 4.48 -3.59
CA GLN A 85 10.06 5.80 -4.19
C GLN A 85 8.87 5.84 -5.12
N ILE A 86 7.79 6.48 -4.67
CA ILE A 86 6.67 6.78 -5.57
C ILE A 86 7.06 7.96 -6.44
N LEU A 87 7.20 7.74 -7.73
CA LEU A 87 7.65 8.72 -8.72
C LEU A 87 6.48 9.60 -9.19
N GLY A 88 5.30 9.00 -9.36
CA GLY A 88 4.09 9.68 -9.80
C GLY A 88 2.82 8.95 -9.41
N ILE A 89 1.72 9.69 -9.34
CA ILE A 89 0.37 9.17 -9.12
C ILE A 89 -0.55 9.74 -10.19
N ARG A 90 -1.46 8.91 -10.70
CA ARG A 90 -2.54 9.29 -11.62
C ARG A 90 -3.84 8.69 -11.09
N THR A 91 -4.92 9.46 -11.07
CA THR A 91 -6.21 8.97 -10.58
C THR A 91 -7.33 9.09 -11.61
N ASN A 92 -8.22 8.09 -11.62
CA ASN A 92 -9.51 8.17 -12.29
C ASN A 92 -10.60 7.94 -11.24
N LEU A 93 -11.36 9.00 -10.95
CA LEU A 93 -12.45 9.03 -9.97
C LEU A 93 -13.82 9.26 -10.62
N GLU A 94 -13.92 9.13 -11.95
CA GLU A 94 -15.16 9.41 -12.69
C GLU A 94 -16.29 8.43 -12.34
N ASP A 95 -15.93 7.16 -12.13
CA ASP A 95 -16.84 6.10 -11.72
C ASP A 95 -16.75 5.88 -10.19
N PRO A 96 -17.80 6.19 -9.42
CA PRO A 96 -17.82 5.96 -7.98
C PRO A 96 -17.64 4.49 -7.59
N GLU A 97 -18.02 3.56 -8.45
CA GLU A 97 -17.85 2.11 -8.24
C GLU A 97 -16.48 1.60 -8.72
N LYS A 98 -15.73 2.42 -9.47
CA LYS A 98 -14.40 2.07 -10.00
C LYS A 98 -13.43 3.24 -9.89
N GLN A 99 -12.96 3.46 -8.66
CA GLN A 99 -11.88 4.40 -8.39
C GLN A 99 -10.54 3.73 -8.67
N VAL A 100 -9.77 4.29 -9.59
CA VAL A 100 -8.46 3.77 -10.00
C VAL A 100 -7.37 4.74 -9.57
N ILE A 101 -6.35 4.22 -8.89
CA ILE A 101 -5.14 4.95 -8.53
C ILE A 101 -3.97 4.18 -9.14
N GLU A 102 -3.28 4.81 -10.08
CA GLU A 102 -2.05 4.29 -10.67
C GLU A 102 -0.86 4.98 -10.02
N GLY A 103 0.14 4.21 -9.60
CA GLY A 103 1.37 4.70 -9.00
C GLY A 103 2.59 4.13 -9.69
N ASP A 104 3.52 5.01 -10.08
CA ASP A 104 4.83 4.61 -10.59
C ASP A 104 5.79 4.47 -9.40
N ILE A 105 6.41 3.30 -9.20
CA ILE A 105 7.27 2.98 -8.05
C ILE A 105 8.68 2.52 -8.47
N PHE A 106 9.70 2.86 -7.66
CA PHE A 106 11.09 2.40 -7.77
C PHE A 106 11.64 1.93 -6.41
#